data_AF-A0A1I9YF37-F1
#
_entry.id   AF-A0A1I9YF37-F1
#
_cell.length_a   1.000
_cell.length_b   1.000
_cell.length_c   1.000
_cell.angle_alpha   90.00
_cell.angle_beta   90.00
_cell.angle_gamma   90.00
#
_symmetry.space_group_name_H-M   'P 1'
#
loop_
_entity.id
_entity.type
_entity.pdbx_description
1 polymer ?
#
loop_
_entity_poly.entity_id
_entity_poly.type
_entity_poly.pdbx_seq_one_letter_code
_entity_poly.pdbx_strand_id
1 'polypeptide(L)'
;MSFSFKLSAVSVVASLACALVPAARAATPITVTNQAALDGPIRYTVRVTSKQFGNSQETRTIRSGESDDFTWKTVPPGGPVAATDACPDYSSLPVDANGAMIRQTQIRFAPVVSSDGTATVQLSFQAQTPHGVKTVTSGGKTLKCPNDVRASQIVRFTMPVNGTTKTLTLSDGTEVAVTAKR
;
A
#
# COMPACT_ATOMS: atom_id res chain seq x y z
N MET A 1 61.52 77.35 -6.46
CA MET A 1 62.13 77.52 -7.80
C MET A 1 61.68 76.38 -8.69
N SER A 2 61.42 76.69 -9.96
CA SER A 2 60.94 75.84 -11.08
C SER A 2 59.41 75.61 -11.15
N PHE A 3 58.67 76.36 -11.99
CA PHE A 3 58.45 76.27 -13.46
C PHE A 3 57.50 75.10 -13.81
N SER A 4 56.42 75.16 -14.61
CA SER A 4 55.92 76.13 -15.59
C SER A 4 54.48 75.81 -16.07
N PHE A 5 53.76 76.89 -16.40
CA PHE A 5 52.76 77.18 -17.45
C PHE A 5 52.13 76.12 -18.41
N LYS A 6 50.79 76.23 -18.55
CA LYS A 6 49.89 76.26 -19.76
C LYS A 6 49.79 74.98 -20.64
N LEU A 7 48.69 74.61 -21.31
CA LEU A 7 47.69 75.35 -22.13
C LEU A 7 46.50 74.42 -22.53
N SER A 8 45.40 75.03 -22.99
CA SER A 8 44.10 74.46 -23.42
C SER A 8 44.10 73.52 -24.64
N ALA A 9 43.07 72.66 -24.74
CA ALA A 9 42.46 72.26 -26.02
C ALA A 9 40.96 71.95 -25.85
N VAL A 10 40.14 72.60 -26.69
CA VAL A 10 38.69 72.44 -26.85
C VAL A 10 38.42 71.35 -27.89
N SER A 11 37.32 70.58 -27.77
CA SER A 11 36.58 70.03 -28.91
C SER A 11 35.14 69.61 -28.53
N VAL A 12 34.21 70.00 -29.40
CA VAL A 12 32.74 69.92 -29.33
C VAL A 12 32.24 68.75 -30.17
N VAL A 13 31.33 67.89 -29.66
CA VAL A 13 30.33 67.09 -30.43
C VAL A 13 29.19 66.74 -29.46
N ALA A 14 28.01 67.34 -29.44
CA ALA A 14 26.85 67.26 -30.36
C ALA A 14 26.12 65.88 -30.41
N SER A 15 24.95 65.83 -29.73
CA SER A 15 23.70 65.12 -30.08
C SER A 15 23.65 63.58 -30.19
N LEU A 16 22.75 62.93 -29.42
CA LEU A 16 21.45 62.44 -29.91
C LEU A 16 20.69 61.71 -28.77
N ALA A 17 19.48 62.18 -28.47
CA ALA A 17 18.54 61.52 -27.58
C ALA A 17 17.86 60.36 -28.30
N CYS A 18 17.98 59.14 -27.76
CA CYS A 18 17.14 58.00 -28.16
C CYS A 18 16.14 57.71 -27.04
N ALA A 19 14.86 57.95 -27.33
CA ALA A 19 13.73 57.50 -26.53
C ALA A 19 13.72 55.97 -26.46
N LEU A 20 13.85 55.40 -25.26
CA LEU A 20 13.65 53.98 -24.99
C LEU A 20 12.17 53.74 -24.67
N VAL A 21 11.46 53.15 -25.62
CA VAL A 21 10.12 52.57 -25.42
C VAL A 21 10.27 51.32 -24.55
N PRO A 22 9.54 51.17 -23.43
CA PRO A 22 9.57 49.93 -22.67
C PRO A 22 8.81 48.84 -23.45
N ALA A 23 9.54 47.80 -23.87
CA ALA A 23 8.96 46.57 -24.39
C ALA A 23 8.17 45.88 -23.26
N ALA A 24 6.84 45.87 -23.38
CA ALA A 24 5.96 45.06 -22.56
C ALA A 24 6.29 43.57 -22.81
N ARG A 25 6.98 42.94 -21.86
CA ARG A 25 7.18 41.49 -21.85
C ARG A 25 5.89 40.84 -21.35
N ALA A 26 5.11 40.30 -22.27
CA ALA A 26 4.02 39.39 -21.94
C ALA A 26 4.61 38.20 -21.18
N ALA A 27 4.27 38.08 -19.89
CA ALA A 27 4.57 36.88 -19.12
C ALA A 27 3.79 35.72 -19.72
N THR A 28 4.49 34.73 -20.26
CA THR A 28 3.87 33.46 -20.65
C THR A 28 3.19 32.87 -19.41
N PRO A 29 1.89 32.49 -19.47
CA PRO A 29 1.25 31.85 -18.34
C PRO A 29 2.03 30.58 -18.02
N ILE A 30 2.62 30.51 -16.82
CA ILE A 30 3.18 29.27 -16.31
C ILE A 30 1.99 28.41 -15.93
N THR A 31 1.58 27.52 -16.82
CA THR A 31 0.66 26.45 -16.47
C THR A 31 1.39 25.57 -15.47
N VAL A 32 1.06 25.71 -14.18
CA VAL A 32 1.50 24.78 -13.16
C VAL A 32 0.72 23.50 -13.40
N THR A 33 1.26 22.60 -14.23
CA THR A 33 0.85 21.20 -14.22
C THR A 33 1.30 20.66 -12.87
N ASN A 34 0.41 20.74 -11.88
CA ASN A 34 0.55 20.05 -10.60
C ASN A 34 0.35 18.54 -10.85
N GLN A 35 1.28 17.95 -11.61
CA GLN A 35 1.43 16.52 -11.71
C GLN A 35 2.17 16.10 -10.44
N ALA A 36 1.46 16.09 -9.29
CA ALA A 36 1.94 15.37 -8.13
C ALA A 36 2.35 13.98 -8.62
N ALA A 37 3.62 13.59 -8.39
CA ALA A 37 4.13 12.32 -8.85
C ALA A 37 3.14 11.22 -8.45
N LEU A 38 2.57 10.54 -9.44
CA LEU A 38 1.54 9.52 -9.21
C LEU A 38 2.11 8.31 -8.45
N ASP A 39 3.42 8.27 -8.27
CA ASP A 39 4.16 7.29 -7.49
C ASP A 39 4.35 7.66 -6.01
N GLY A 40 3.80 8.80 -5.57
CA GLY A 40 3.81 9.20 -4.16
C GLY A 40 3.17 8.13 -3.25
N PRO A 41 3.60 8.00 -1.98
CA PRO A 41 3.10 7.00 -1.04
C PRO A 41 1.57 7.05 -0.91
N ILE A 42 0.91 5.90 -1.06
CA ILE A 42 -0.55 5.79 -0.94
C ILE A 42 -0.88 5.05 0.34
N ARG A 43 -1.77 5.63 1.14
CA ARG A 43 -2.28 5.00 2.35
C ARG A 43 -3.44 4.09 2.00
N TYR A 44 -3.24 2.79 2.18
CA TYR A 44 -4.23 1.75 2.02
C TYR A 44 -4.72 1.27 3.38
N THR A 45 -6.03 1.29 3.59
CA THR A 45 -6.68 0.59 4.71
C THR A 45 -7.32 -0.67 4.17
N VAL A 46 -6.92 -1.83 4.69
CA VAL A 46 -7.52 -3.12 4.37
C VAL A 46 -8.27 -3.60 5.60
N ARG A 47 -9.56 -3.88 5.44
CA ARG A 47 -10.45 -4.41 6.49
C ARG A 47 -11.04 -5.73 6.00
N VAL A 48 -10.83 -6.78 6.79
CA VAL A 48 -11.42 -8.10 6.60
C VAL A 48 -12.57 -8.28 7.59
N THR A 49 -13.71 -8.74 7.10
CA THR A 49 -14.86 -9.15 7.92
C THR A 49 -15.24 -10.58 7.55
N SER A 50 -15.06 -11.51 8.47
CA SER A 50 -15.37 -12.93 8.23
C SER A 50 -15.96 -13.58 9.47
N LYS A 51 -17.09 -14.27 9.30
CA LYS A 51 -17.67 -15.11 10.36
C LYS A 51 -16.74 -16.26 10.74
N GLN A 52 -16.02 -16.80 9.76
CA GLN A 52 -15.19 -17.99 9.93
C GLN A 52 -13.78 -17.64 10.39
N PHE A 53 -13.15 -16.62 9.80
CA PHE A 53 -11.75 -16.29 10.03
C PHE A 53 -11.54 -15.08 10.96
N GLY A 54 -12.63 -14.44 11.40
CA GLY A 54 -12.58 -13.27 12.26
C GLY A 54 -12.46 -11.95 11.48
N ASN A 55 -12.46 -10.86 12.23
CA ASN A 55 -12.36 -9.51 11.67
C ASN A 55 -10.95 -8.97 11.91
N SER A 56 -10.42 -8.22 10.95
CA SER A 56 -9.10 -7.60 11.06
C SER A 56 -9.07 -6.31 10.25
N GLN A 57 -8.24 -5.36 10.66
CA GLN A 57 -8.03 -4.14 9.91
C GLN A 57 -6.63 -3.62 10.13
N GLU A 58 -6.01 -3.15 9.07
CA GLU A 58 -4.72 -2.48 9.14
C GLU A 58 -4.63 -1.41 8.06
N THR A 59 -3.84 -0.38 8.35
CA THR A 59 -3.55 0.70 7.41
C THR A 59 -2.05 0.74 7.17
N ARG A 60 -1.64 0.71 5.90
CA ARG A 60 -0.24 0.77 5.49
C ARG A 60 -0.04 1.76 4.35
N THR A 61 1.20 2.21 4.20
CA THR A 61 1.61 3.06 3.10
C THR A 61 2.36 2.20 2.09
N ILE A 62 1.81 2.06 0.88
CA ILE A 62 2.35 1.19 -0.17
C ILE A 62 2.52 2.05 -1.43
N ARG A 63 3.65 1.89 -2.13
CA ARG A 63 3.89 2.60 -3.40
C ARG A 63 3.23 1.87 -4.56
N SER A 64 2.97 2.60 -5.64
CA SER A 64 2.53 2.01 -6.91
C SER A 64 3.57 0.99 -7.39
N GLY A 65 3.14 -0.22 -7.76
CA GLY A 65 4.01 -1.32 -8.20
C GLY A 65 4.68 -2.11 -7.08
N GLU A 66 4.58 -1.67 -5.83
CA GLU A 66 5.06 -2.41 -4.66
C GLU A 66 4.01 -3.45 -4.23
N SER A 67 4.46 -4.55 -3.63
CA SER A 67 3.57 -5.54 -3.01
C SER A 67 3.80 -5.58 -1.51
N ASP A 68 2.72 -5.78 -0.75
CA ASP A 68 2.78 -5.89 0.71
C ASP A 68 1.92 -7.05 1.22
N ASP A 69 2.31 -7.63 2.35
CA ASP A 69 1.67 -8.77 2.98
C ASP A 69 1.06 -8.37 4.33
N PHE A 70 -0.26 -8.32 4.41
CA PHE A 70 -1.01 -8.17 5.66
C PHE A 70 -1.21 -9.56 6.28
N THR A 71 -0.83 -9.73 7.54
CA THR A 71 -1.00 -11.01 8.24
C THR A 71 -1.55 -10.77 9.63
N TRP A 72 -2.66 -11.41 9.95
CA TRP A 72 -3.30 -11.37 11.26
C TRP A 72 -3.41 -12.77 11.83
N LYS A 73 -2.94 -12.94 13.07
CA LYS A 73 -3.11 -14.15 13.87
C LYS A 73 -4.02 -13.83 15.04
N THR A 74 -5.09 -14.61 15.24
CA THR A 74 -6.06 -14.36 16.31
C THR A 74 -6.52 -15.65 16.97
N VAL A 75 -6.91 -15.56 18.24
CA VAL A 75 -7.51 -16.70 18.96
C VAL A 75 -8.94 -16.90 18.43
N PRO A 76 -9.32 -18.12 17.99
CA PRO A 76 -10.70 -18.41 17.60
C PRO A 76 -11.63 -18.35 18.83
N PRO A 77 -12.95 -18.13 18.66
CA PRO A 77 -13.92 -18.05 19.76
C PRO A 77 -13.94 -19.27 20.69
N GLY A 78 -13.63 -20.46 20.19
CA GLY A 78 -13.52 -21.70 20.99
C GLY A 78 -12.16 -21.91 21.68
N GLY A 79 -11.24 -20.96 21.56
CA GLY A 79 -9.87 -21.07 22.04
C GLY A 79 -8.92 -21.82 21.09
N PRO A 80 -7.59 -21.69 21.27
CA PRO A 80 -6.62 -22.40 20.46
C PRO A 80 -6.81 -23.92 20.54
N VAL A 81 -6.56 -24.63 19.45
CA VAL A 81 -6.68 -26.09 19.39
C VAL A 81 -5.30 -26.73 19.43
N ALA A 82 -5.03 -27.51 20.46
CA ALA A 82 -3.74 -28.18 20.61
C ALA A 82 -3.36 -28.98 19.36
N ALA A 83 -2.11 -28.82 18.93
CA ALA A 83 -1.54 -29.54 17.81
C ALA A 83 -0.20 -30.14 18.25
N THR A 84 0.12 -31.34 17.77
CA THR A 84 1.41 -31.99 18.01
C THR A 84 2.20 -32.02 16.71
N ASP A 85 3.51 -31.98 16.76
CA ASP A 85 4.40 -32.14 15.60
C ASP A 85 4.21 -33.47 14.85
N ALA A 86 3.70 -34.49 15.53
CA ALA A 86 3.28 -35.76 14.93
C ALA A 86 1.98 -35.69 14.09
N CYS A 87 1.27 -34.55 14.12
CA CYS A 87 0.10 -34.32 13.28
C CYS A 87 0.53 -34.08 11.82
N PRO A 88 -0.22 -34.62 10.84
CA PRO A 88 -0.02 -34.25 9.44
C PRO A 88 -0.04 -32.74 9.27
N ASP A 89 0.88 -32.23 8.44
CA ASP A 89 0.97 -30.82 8.05
C ASP A 89 1.17 -29.82 9.21
N TYR A 90 1.63 -30.28 10.39
CA TYR A 90 1.84 -29.42 11.57
C TYR A 90 2.66 -28.16 11.25
N SER A 91 3.73 -28.30 10.45
CA SER A 91 4.59 -27.18 10.04
C SER A 91 3.88 -26.11 9.21
N SER A 92 2.75 -26.44 8.59
CA SER A 92 1.91 -25.49 7.85
C SER A 92 0.86 -24.80 8.71
N LEU A 93 0.66 -25.25 9.95
CA LEU A 93 -0.39 -24.73 10.81
C LEU A 93 0.01 -23.36 11.39
N PRO A 94 -0.91 -22.39 11.39
CA PRO A 94 -0.73 -21.18 12.17
C PRO A 94 -0.85 -21.53 13.65
N VAL A 95 0.28 -21.66 14.33
CA VAL A 95 0.33 -21.94 15.77
C VAL A 95 0.63 -20.69 16.59
N ASP A 96 0.17 -20.70 17.84
CA ASP A 96 0.57 -19.77 18.89
C ASP A 96 1.92 -20.18 19.52
N ALA A 97 2.33 -19.46 20.56
CA ALA A 97 3.59 -19.72 21.26
C ALA A 97 3.64 -21.10 21.96
N ASN A 98 2.49 -21.75 22.19
CA ASN A 98 2.38 -23.06 22.82
C ASN A 98 2.24 -24.19 21.79
N GLY A 99 2.31 -23.89 20.49
CA GLY A 99 2.10 -24.89 19.44
C GLY A 99 0.62 -25.23 19.20
N ALA A 100 -0.32 -24.49 19.81
CA ALA A 100 -1.74 -24.69 19.55
C ALA A 100 -2.15 -23.92 18.29
N MET A 101 -2.94 -24.55 17.44
CA MET A 101 -3.47 -23.95 16.22
C MET A 101 -4.44 -22.81 16.55
N ILE A 102 -4.22 -21.68 15.89
CA ILE A 102 -5.04 -20.46 15.97
C ILE A 102 -5.54 -20.04 14.58
N ARG A 103 -6.27 -18.94 14.49
CA ARG A 103 -6.67 -18.36 13.21
C ARG A 103 -5.51 -17.62 12.59
N GLN A 104 -5.39 -17.71 11.28
CA GLN A 104 -4.57 -16.81 10.49
C GLN A 104 -5.31 -16.36 9.24
N THR A 105 -5.25 -15.06 8.97
CA THR A 105 -5.67 -14.46 7.70
C THR A 105 -4.47 -13.73 7.13
N GLN A 106 -4.19 -13.95 5.85
CA GLN A 106 -3.12 -13.31 5.11
C GLN A 106 -3.67 -12.72 3.81
N ILE A 107 -3.27 -11.49 3.50
CA ILE A 107 -3.56 -10.82 2.25
C ILE A 107 -2.24 -10.35 1.64
N ARG A 108 -1.91 -10.85 0.44
CA ARG A 108 -0.90 -10.22 -0.42
C ARG A 108 -1.57 -9.20 -1.32
N PHE A 109 -1.16 -7.95 -1.19
CA PHE A 109 -1.76 -6.80 -1.84
C PHE A 109 -0.76 -6.16 -2.81
N ALA A 110 -1.11 -6.09 -4.10
CA ALA A 110 -0.24 -5.55 -5.14
C ALA A 110 -0.99 -4.50 -5.99
N PRO A 111 -0.93 -3.20 -5.62
CA PRO A 111 -1.53 -2.12 -6.38
C PRO A 111 -0.58 -1.57 -7.46
N VAL A 112 -1.14 -1.20 -8.61
CA VAL A 112 -0.49 -0.37 -9.64
C VAL A 112 -1.41 0.80 -9.94
N VAL A 113 -0.91 2.02 -9.81
CA VAL A 113 -1.71 3.24 -9.96
C VAL A 113 -1.41 3.92 -11.28
N SER A 114 -2.45 4.06 -12.09
CA SER A 114 -2.42 4.74 -13.38
C SER A 114 -2.41 6.26 -13.21
N SER A 115 -2.14 6.98 -14.30
CA SER A 115 -2.01 8.43 -14.28
C SER A 115 -3.29 9.21 -14.03
N ASP A 116 -4.44 8.56 -14.20
CA ASP A 116 -5.76 9.06 -13.88
C ASP A 116 -6.11 8.94 -12.38
N GLY A 117 -5.22 8.38 -11.56
CA GLY A 117 -5.45 8.15 -10.15
C GLY A 117 -6.26 6.88 -9.84
N THR A 118 -6.44 5.99 -10.82
CA THR A 118 -7.07 4.67 -10.64
C THR A 118 -6.01 3.63 -10.28
N ALA A 119 -6.20 2.92 -9.17
CA ALA A 119 -5.41 1.75 -8.81
C ALA A 119 -6.02 0.49 -9.42
N THR A 120 -5.20 -0.30 -10.12
CA THR A 120 -5.48 -1.70 -10.43
C THR A 120 -4.80 -2.56 -9.38
N VAL A 121 -5.57 -3.39 -8.69
CA VAL A 121 -5.10 -4.16 -7.55
C VAL A 121 -5.24 -5.65 -7.85
N GLN A 122 -4.17 -6.40 -7.61
CA GLN A 122 -4.25 -7.84 -7.41
C GLN A 122 -4.19 -8.13 -5.91
N LEU A 123 -5.18 -8.86 -5.41
CA LEU A 123 -5.29 -9.26 -4.02
C LEU A 123 -5.33 -10.78 -3.95
N SER A 124 -4.39 -11.38 -3.21
CA SER A 124 -4.39 -12.81 -2.88
C SER A 124 -4.77 -12.98 -1.42
N PHE A 125 -5.91 -13.60 -1.17
CA PHE A 125 -6.41 -13.90 0.15
C PHE A 125 -6.11 -15.36 0.50
N GLN A 126 -5.57 -15.60 1.69
CA GLN A 126 -5.41 -16.92 2.27
C GLN A 126 -5.84 -16.86 3.73
N ALA A 127 -6.65 -17.81 4.18
CA ALA A 127 -7.04 -17.89 5.57
C ALA A 127 -7.17 -19.32 6.04
N GLN A 128 -6.92 -19.53 7.32
CA GLN A 128 -7.00 -20.83 7.98
C GLN A 128 -7.50 -20.65 9.41
N THR A 129 -8.43 -21.51 9.85
CA THR A 129 -8.93 -21.56 11.23
C THR A 129 -9.07 -23.00 11.68
N PRO A 130 -8.83 -23.31 12.97
CA PRO A 130 -9.26 -24.58 13.52
C PRO A 130 -10.80 -24.68 13.50
N HIS A 131 -11.30 -25.89 13.29
CA HIS A 131 -12.70 -26.29 13.28
C HIS A 131 -12.84 -27.68 13.93
N GLY A 132 -12.58 -27.71 15.24
CA GLY A 132 -12.58 -28.92 16.05
C GLY A 132 -11.30 -29.74 15.91
N VAL A 133 -11.39 -31.02 16.26
CA VAL A 133 -10.30 -31.99 16.20
C VAL A 133 -10.68 -33.18 15.34
N LYS A 134 -9.71 -33.77 14.66
CA LYS A 134 -9.82 -35.04 13.94
C LYS A 134 -8.89 -36.08 14.55
N THR A 135 -9.32 -37.32 14.55
CA THR A 135 -8.50 -38.45 14.97
C THR A 135 -7.69 -38.96 13.78
N VAL A 136 -6.38 -39.07 13.93
CA VAL A 136 -5.48 -39.60 12.90
C VAL A 136 -4.60 -40.70 13.48
N THR A 137 -4.26 -41.70 12.67
CA THR A 137 -3.30 -42.75 13.05
C THR A 137 -1.96 -42.45 12.39
N SER A 138 -0.91 -42.25 13.21
CA SER A 138 0.45 -41.99 12.74
C SER A 138 1.43 -42.82 13.57
N GLY A 139 2.33 -43.56 12.91
CA GLY A 139 3.30 -44.43 13.59
C GLY A 139 2.67 -45.48 14.52
N GLY A 140 1.48 -45.99 14.16
CA GLY A 140 0.73 -46.95 14.98
C GLY A 140 0.04 -46.37 16.22
N LYS A 141 0.12 -45.04 16.43
CA LYS A 141 -0.56 -44.34 17.53
C LYS A 141 -1.73 -43.52 17.02
N THR A 142 -2.81 -43.53 17.78
CA THR A 142 -3.99 -42.68 17.55
C THR A 142 -3.76 -41.32 18.19
N LEU A 143 -3.78 -40.26 17.38
CA LEU A 143 -3.54 -38.88 17.78
C LEU A 143 -4.78 -38.03 17.52
N LYS A 144 -4.99 -37.01 18.37
CA LYS A 144 -5.97 -35.94 18.12
C LYS A 144 -5.24 -34.75 17.52
N CYS A 145 -5.59 -34.40 16.29
CA CYS A 145 -5.02 -33.30 15.55
C CYS A 145 -6.07 -32.23 15.27
N PRO A 146 -5.69 -30.97 15.09
CA PRO A 146 -6.63 -29.96 14.63
C PRO A 146 -7.27 -30.39 13.30
N ASN A 147 -8.57 -30.21 13.21
CA ASN A 147 -9.23 -30.16 11.91
C ASN A 147 -9.30 -28.69 11.51
N ASP A 148 -8.96 -28.37 10.28
CA ASP A 148 -8.85 -26.99 9.82
C ASP A 148 -9.74 -26.71 8.63
N VAL A 149 -10.21 -25.47 8.55
CA VAL A 149 -10.88 -24.94 7.36
C VAL A 149 -9.97 -23.89 6.75
N ARG A 150 -9.78 -23.98 5.43
CA ARG A 150 -8.95 -23.08 4.64
C ARG A 150 -9.77 -22.36 3.59
N ALA A 151 -9.41 -21.12 3.29
CA ALA A 151 -9.91 -20.37 2.15
C ALA A 151 -8.73 -19.76 1.39
N SER A 152 -8.79 -19.78 0.07
CA SER A 152 -7.78 -19.15 -0.78
C SER A 152 -8.45 -18.63 -2.05
N GLN A 153 -8.24 -17.34 -2.34
CA GLN A 153 -8.80 -16.72 -3.55
C GLN A 153 -7.91 -15.58 -4.00
N ILE A 154 -7.72 -15.46 -5.33
CA ILE A 154 -7.11 -14.29 -5.94
C ILE A 154 -8.21 -13.50 -6.63
N VAL A 155 -8.25 -12.20 -6.35
CA VAL A 155 -9.18 -11.26 -6.98
C VAL A 155 -8.42 -10.09 -7.58
N ARG A 156 -8.93 -9.57 -8.69
CA ARG A 156 -8.42 -8.37 -9.35
C ARG A 156 -9.55 -7.36 -9.45
N PHE A 157 -9.26 -6.11 -9.14
CA PHE A 157 -10.25 -5.05 -9.18
C PHE A 157 -9.57 -3.70 -9.40
N THR A 158 -10.37 -2.72 -9.78
CA THR A 158 -9.95 -1.32 -9.88
C THR A 158 -10.65 -0.48 -8.83
N MET A 159 -9.96 0.56 -8.34
CA MET A 159 -10.54 1.55 -7.43
C MET A 159 -9.84 2.90 -7.56
N PRO A 160 -10.55 4.03 -7.35
CA PRO A 160 -9.90 5.34 -7.31
C PRO A 160 -9.10 5.52 -6.01
N VAL A 161 -8.00 6.27 -6.09
CA VAL A 161 -7.14 6.62 -4.93
C VAL A 161 -7.56 7.97 -4.33
N ASN A 162 -8.85 8.13 -4.04
CA ASN A 162 -9.46 9.39 -3.58
C ASN A 162 -10.08 9.28 -2.17
N GLY A 163 -9.85 8.16 -1.47
CA GLY A 163 -10.45 7.87 -0.16
C GLY A 163 -11.76 7.08 -0.22
N THR A 164 -12.24 6.70 -1.41
CA THR A 164 -13.41 5.81 -1.54
C THR A 164 -13.07 4.40 -1.11
N THR A 165 -14.02 3.71 -0.48
CA THR A 165 -13.89 2.31 -0.08
C THR A 165 -14.47 1.40 -1.16
N LYS A 166 -13.69 0.40 -1.57
CA LYS A 166 -14.14 -0.72 -2.40
C LYS A 166 -14.33 -1.93 -1.51
N THR A 167 -15.53 -2.50 -1.49
CA THR A 167 -15.80 -3.77 -0.81
C THR A 167 -15.87 -4.90 -1.83
N LEU A 168 -15.23 -6.02 -1.50
CA LEU A 168 -15.20 -7.26 -2.26
C LEU A 168 -15.80 -8.36 -1.38
N THR A 169 -16.65 -9.20 -1.97
CA THR A 169 -17.14 -10.42 -1.32
C THR A 169 -16.44 -11.62 -1.96
N LEU A 170 -15.74 -12.39 -1.15
CA LEU A 170 -15.03 -13.61 -1.55
C LEU A 170 -16.01 -14.79 -1.61
N SER A 171 -15.58 -15.90 -2.22
CA SER A 171 -16.42 -17.08 -2.45
C SER A 171 -16.88 -17.77 -1.16
N ASP A 172 -16.15 -17.59 -0.06
CA ASP A 172 -16.48 -18.09 1.28
C ASP A 172 -17.41 -17.14 2.06
N GLY A 173 -17.82 -16.02 1.45
CA GLY A 173 -18.61 -14.96 2.08
C GLY A 173 -17.81 -13.98 2.93
N THR A 174 -16.48 -14.09 2.96
CA THR A 174 -15.61 -13.08 3.60
C THR A 174 -15.69 -11.77 2.84
N GLU A 175 -15.84 -10.66 3.55
CA GLU A 175 -15.80 -9.31 2.98
C GLU A 175 -14.43 -8.68 3.17
N VAL A 176 -13.85 -8.16 2.10
CA VAL A 176 -12.61 -7.37 2.13
C VAL A 176 -12.92 -5.95 1.65
N ALA A 177 -12.86 -4.99 2.55
CA ALA A 177 -13.01 -3.57 2.26
C ALA A 177 -11.63 -2.91 2.16
N VAL A 178 -11.38 -2.22 1.06
CA VAL A 178 -10.12 -1.54 0.76
C VAL A 178 -10.41 -0.06 0.54
N THR A 179 -9.73 0.80 1.28
CA THR A 179 -9.75 2.26 1.09
C THR A 179 -8.36 2.71 0.67
N ALA A 180 -8.26 3.57 -0.34
CA ALA A 180 -6.98 4.08 -0.83
C ALA A 180 -7.01 5.62 -0.87
N LYS A 181 -6.04 6.27 -0.23
CA LYS A 181 -5.94 7.73 -0.14
C LYS A 181 -4.49 8.20 -0.25
N ARG A 182 -4.26 9.24 -1.06
CA ARG A 182 -3.00 10.02 -1.04
C ARG A 182 -2.98 11.01 0.12
#